data_AF-A0A087M088-F1
#
_entry.id   AF-A0A087M088-F1
#
_cell.length_a   1.000
_cell.length_b   1.000
_cell.length_c   1.000
_cell.angle_alpha   90.00
_cell.angle_beta   90.00
_cell.angle_gamma   90.00
#
_symmetry.space_group_name_H-M   'P 1'
#
loop_
_entity.id
_entity.type
_entity.pdbx_description
1 polymer ?
#
loop_
_entity_poly.entity_id
_entity_poly.type
_entity_poly.pdbx_seq_one_letter_code
_entity_poly.pdbx_strand_id
1 'polypeptide(L)'
;MARAETIDDYRAMGKRYAVQGQARYPDCDPLEALCRHAEDRTGVLKPSTVRLYKRRYCAAAIVIGRTGDMDREVIIAVLHRLMTTLNGMAGTPPEPRTSSKKVKDAKDWEVKEVFGHLKIMAVRHKRIRSAAVALFCLLVPRLGPRPVELTRAWVEGNTLFIPSAKQPEGEQKLREIDISDFHPTHREALLALIYIAARDVEAIGYDAWLSLLAEILARACETVSKNTGQRIERLAPSSFRHTAISTWHAAGYTAEEIAELVGHRNLRSQNAYKRPSSAWPITGPLATPAVQRKAVINLDEMPMPAVPQVKTIAEKPDAPDGLGDEPPPPDPKLI
;
A
#
# COMPACT_ATOMS: atom_id res chain seq x y z
N MET A 1 3.89 3.44 18.30
CA MET A 1 5.33 3.32 18.00
C MET A 1 5.51 2.46 16.73
N ALA A 2 6.51 2.71 15.88
CA ALA A 2 6.74 1.89 14.68
C ALA A 2 7.35 0.52 15.05
N ARG A 3 7.15 -0.52 14.22
CA ARG A 3 7.75 -1.84 14.44
C ARG A 3 9.28 -1.78 14.27
N ALA A 4 10.02 -2.66 14.95
CA ALA A 4 11.48 -2.73 14.86
C ALA A 4 11.98 -2.84 13.40
N GLU A 5 11.38 -3.75 12.61
CA GLU A 5 11.65 -3.90 11.18
C GLU A 5 11.49 -2.60 10.39
N THR A 6 10.49 -1.78 10.73
CA THR A 6 10.25 -0.50 10.08
C THR A 6 11.33 0.52 10.42
N ILE A 7 11.82 0.50 11.66
CA ILE A 7 12.92 1.36 12.09
C ILE A 7 14.21 0.93 11.40
N ASP A 8 14.44 -0.38 11.25
CA ASP A 8 15.62 -0.90 10.56
C ASP A 8 15.58 -0.62 9.05
N ASP A 9 14.41 -0.69 8.39
CA ASP A 9 14.26 -0.20 7.00
C ASP A 9 14.60 1.29 6.91
N TYR A 10 14.14 2.11 7.87
CA TYR A 10 14.45 3.53 7.87
C TYR A 10 15.95 3.79 7.97
N ARG A 11 16.65 3.05 8.82
CA ARG A 11 18.11 3.12 8.98
C ARG A 11 18.84 2.63 7.74
N ALA A 12 18.45 1.48 7.19
CA ALA A 12 19.09 0.90 6.01
C ALA A 12 18.95 1.80 4.78
N MET A 13 17.74 2.32 4.53
CA MET A 13 17.51 3.26 3.43
C MET A 13 18.14 4.63 3.70
N GLY A 14 18.13 5.11 4.95
CA GLY A 14 18.84 6.32 5.35
C GLY A 14 20.34 6.23 5.07
N LYS A 15 20.97 5.10 5.42
CA LYS A 15 22.39 4.82 5.11
C LYS A 15 22.66 4.87 3.62
N ARG A 16 21.77 4.31 2.79
CA ARG A 16 21.91 4.41 1.32
C ARG A 16 21.88 5.86 0.84
N TYR A 17 20.98 6.70 1.37
CA TYR A 17 20.94 8.11 1.01
C TYR A 17 22.19 8.88 1.44
N ALA A 18 22.74 8.56 2.62
CA ALA A 18 24.00 9.14 3.08
C ALA A 18 25.17 8.77 2.15
N VAL A 19 25.28 7.49 1.77
CA VAL A 19 26.31 7.03 0.82
C VAL A 19 26.16 7.71 -0.55
N GLN A 20 24.93 7.81 -1.06
CA GLN A 20 24.65 8.51 -2.32
C GLN A 20 24.98 10.00 -2.23
N GLY A 21 24.67 10.64 -1.09
CA GLY A 21 24.98 12.04 -0.84
C GLY A 21 26.49 12.27 -0.83
N GLN A 22 27.24 11.47 -0.08
CA GLN A 22 28.70 11.57 -0.03
C GLN A 22 29.35 11.31 -1.39
N ALA A 23 28.84 10.34 -2.16
CA ALA A 23 29.35 10.06 -3.49
C ALA A 23 29.13 11.23 -4.46
N ARG A 24 28.04 11.99 -4.30
CA ARG A 24 27.71 13.15 -5.14
C ARG A 24 28.39 14.44 -4.66
N TYR A 25 28.63 14.56 -3.37
CA TYR A 25 29.24 15.70 -2.70
C TYR A 25 30.44 15.26 -1.87
N PRO A 26 31.53 14.79 -2.50
CA PRO A 26 32.67 14.21 -1.80
C PRO A 26 33.39 15.21 -0.89
N ASP A 27 33.35 16.49 -1.24
CA ASP A 27 34.05 17.57 -0.51
C ASP A 27 33.23 18.13 0.67
N CYS A 28 31.97 17.71 0.83
CA CYS A 28 31.13 18.10 1.96
C CYS A 28 31.31 17.14 3.13
N ASP A 29 31.11 17.64 4.35
CA ASP A 29 30.94 16.77 5.50
C ASP A 29 29.69 15.88 5.31
N PRO A 30 29.61 14.71 5.97
CA PRO A 30 28.53 13.76 5.73
C PRO A 30 27.11 14.27 6.02
N LEU A 31 26.92 15.23 6.95
CA LEU A 31 25.61 15.80 7.22
C LEU A 31 25.23 16.84 6.16
N GLU A 32 26.17 17.66 5.72
CA GLU A 32 25.95 18.59 4.61
C GLU A 32 25.68 17.84 3.30
N ALA A 33 26.47 16.80 3.00
CA ALA A 33 26.25 15.95 1.82
C ALA A 33 24.86 15.30 1.84
N LEU A 34 24.38 14.88 3.01
CA LEU A 34 23.03 14.34 3.19
C LEU A 34 21.95 15.41 2.96
N CYS A 35 22.15 16.64 3.46
CA CYS A 35 21.23 17.77 3.25
C CYS A 35 21.12 18.11 1.77
N ARG A 36 22.26 18.27 1.08
CA ARG A 36 22.29 18.57 -0.36
C ARG A 36 21.65 17.47 -1.19
N HIS A 37 21.87 16.21 -0.84
CA HIS A 37 21.17 15.10 -1.48
C HIS A 37 19.63 15.20 -1.30
N ALA A 38 19.14 15.69 -0.16
CA ALA A 38 17.70 15.91 0.02
C ALA A 38 17.19 17.08 -0.85
N GLU A 39 17.97 18.16 -0.93
CA GLU A 39 17.65 19.39 -1.69
C GLU A 39 17.66 19.18 -3.20
N ASP A 40 18.56 18.34 -3.70
CA ASP A 40 18.60 17.91 -5.10
C ASP A 40 17.33 17.21 -5.57
N ARG A 41 16.50 16.71 -4.65
CA ARG A 41 15.24 16.10 -5.01
C ARG A 41 14.29 17.19 -5.45
N THR A 42 13.98 17.20 -6.74
CA THR A 42 13.04 18.15 -7.31
C THR A 42 11.63 17.55 -7.44
N GLY A 43 10.65 18.46 -7.46
CA GLY A 43 9.25 18.16 -7.76
C GLY A 43 8.37 17.86 -6.55
N VAL A 44 7.07 17.84 -6.81
CA VAL A 44 6.03 17.64 -5.79
C VAL A 44 5.89 16.15 -5.46
N LEU A 45 5.86 15.83 -4.16
CA LEU A 45 5.70 14.49 -3.60
C LEU A 45 4.42 14.39 -2.79
N LYS A 46 3.80 13.20 -2.79
CA LYS A 46 2.64 12.94 -1.93
C LYS A 46 3.03 13.07 -0.46
N PRO A 47 2.15 13.59 0.41
CA PRO A 47 2.44 13.75 1.85
C PRO A 47 2.90 12.47 2.55
N SER A 48 2.37 11.30 2.14
CA SER A 48 2.81 10.00 2.66
C SER A 48 4.24 9.64 2.28
N THR A 49 4.69 10.03 1.08
CA THR A 49 6.06 9.82 0.60
C THR A 49 7.03 10.74 1.32
N VAL A 50 6.65 12.02 1.50
CA VAL A 50 7.42 12.99 2.30
C VAL A 50 7.62 12.47 3.72
N ARG A 51 6.56 11.97 4.37
CA ARG A 51 6.64 11.41 5.72
C ARG A 51 7.64 10.25 5.81
N LEU A 52 7.66 9.37 4.82
CA LEU A 52 8.60 8.26 4.75
C LEU A 52 10.05 8.75 4.58
N TYR A 53 10.26 9.71 3.67
CA TYR A 53 11.59 10.29 3.44
C TYR A 53 12.10 10.99 4.69
N LYS A 54 11.28 11.77 5.38
CA LYS A 54 11.65 12.39 6.67
C LYS A 54 12.18 11.37 7.66
N ARG A 55 11.47 10.25 7.87
CA ARG A 55 11.92 9.20 8.79
C ARG A 55 13.29 8.63 8.39
N ARG A 56 13.53 8.41 7.10
CA ARG A 56 14.79 7.86 6.56
C ARG A 56 15.96 8.86 6.66
N TYR A 57 15.76 10.11 6.23
CA TYR A 57 16.77 11.16 6.30
C TYR A 57 17.12 11.53 7.74
N CYS A 58 16.12 11.72 8.60
CA CYS A 58 16.38 12.02 10.01
C CYS A 58 17.08 10.85 10.72
N ALA A 59 16.73 9.59 10.41
CA ALA A 59 17.45 8.43 10.95
C ALA A 59 18.93 8.44 10.53
N ALA A 60 19.23 8.77 9.28
CA ALA A 60 20.61 8.90 8.80
C ALA A 60 21.36 10.03 9.50
N ALA A 61 20.77 11.22 9.61
CA ALA A 61 21.38 12.37 10.27
C ALA A 61 21.71 12.09 11.75
N ILE A 62 20.79 11.45 12.48
CA ILE A 62 21.02 11.05 13.88
C ILE A 62 22.18 10.05 13.99
N VAL A 63 22.26 9.07 13.09
CA VAL A 63 23.34 8.08 13.10
C VAL A 63 24.67 8.74 12.81
N ILE A 64 24.76 9.53 11.73
CA ILE A 64 25.98 10.24 11.32
C ILE A 64 26.46 11.17 12.44
N GLY A 65 25.58 12.00 12.97
CA GLY A 65 25.93 12.97 14.02
C GLY A 65 26.43 12.30 15.29
N ARG A 66 25.82 11.18 15.70
CA ARG A 66 26.30 10.40 16.87
C ARG A 66 27.64 9.70 16.61
N THR A 67 27.83 9.15 15.41
CA THR A 67 29.10 8.46 15.08
C THR A 67 30.26 9.42 14.88
N GLY A 68 29.97 10.66 14.47
CA GLY A 68 30.97 11.72 14.29
C GLY A 68 31.17 12.59 15.53
N ASP A 69 30.58 12.22 16.67
CA ASP A 69 30.63 12.97 17.94
C ASP A 69 30.30 14.47 17.77
N MET A 70 29.28 14.75 16.96
CA MET A 70 28.87 16.12 16.64
C MET A 70 27.97 16.71 17.72
N ASP A 71 28.12 18.02 17.93
CA ASP A 71 27.30 18.79 18.86
C ASP A 71 25.81 18.63 18.59
N ARG A 72 25.04 18.57 19.67
CA ARG A 72 23.59 18.35 19.61
C ARG A 72 22.89 19.48 18.85
N GLU A 73 23.31 20.73 19.00
CA GLU A 73 22.74 21.86 18.27
C GLU A 73 22.93 21.70 16.75
N VAL A 74 24.09 21.20 16.31
CA VAL A 74 24.38 20.96 14.89
C VAL A 74 23.42 19.91 14.33
N ILE A 75 23.22 18.81 15.05
CA ILE A 75 22.27 17.76 14.64
C ILE A 75 20.85 18.31 14.56
N ILE A 76 20.42 19.12 15.54
CA ILE A 76 19.09 19.74 15.55
C ILE A 76 18.89 20.67 14.35
N ALA A 77 19.89 21.52 14.04
CA ALA A 77 19.85 22.41 12.88
C ALA A 77 19.71 21.63 11.56
N VAL A 78 20.48 20.54 11.41
CA VAL A 78 20.39 19.64 10.26
C VAL A 78 19.02 18.98 10.15
N LEU A 79 18.45 18.50 11.26
CA LEU A 79 17.12 17.92 11.28
C LEU A 79 16.05 18.95 10.87
N HIS A 80 16.15 20.18 11.35
CA HIS A 80 15.26 21.28 10.95
C HIS A 80 15.36 21.55 9.45
N ARG A 81 16.57 21.69 8.90
CA ARG A 81 16.79 21.89 7.46
C ARG A 81 16.18 20.77 6.63
N LEU A 82 16.47 19.51 6.96
CA LEU A 82 15.90 18.34 6.29
C LEU A 82 14.36 18.33 6.35
N MET A 83 13.78 18.66 7.50
CA MET A 83 12.33 18.71 7.65
C MET A 83 11.69 19.82 6.81
N THR A 84 12.30 21.00 6.78
CA THR A 84 11.86 22.16 5.97
C THR A 84 11.92 21.82 4.49
N THR A 85 13.07 21.34 4.01
CA THR A 85 13.28 20.93 2.61
C THR A 85 12.22 19.89 2.19
N LEU A 86 12.06 18.82 2.96
CA LEU A 86 11.11 17.75 2.62
C LEU A 86 9.64 18.20 2.74
N ASN A 87 9.31 19.13 3.65
CA ASN A 87 7.98 19.71 3.74
C ASN A 87 7.63 20.57 2.53
N GLY A 88 8.59 21.36 2.03
CA GLY A 88 8.41 22.18 0.83
C GLY A 88 8.06 21.35 -0.42
N MET A 89 8.37 20.06 -0.41
CA MET A 89 8.02 19.12 -1.48
C MET A 89 6.60 18.55 -1.37
N ALA A 90 5.90 18.72 -0.25
CA ALA A 90 4.62 18.07 0.00
C ALA A 90 3.49 18.70 -0.83
N GLY A 91 2.78 17.88 -1.60
CA GLY A 91 1.62 18.33 -2.35
C GLY A 91 1.00 17.26 -3.22
N THR A 92 0.21 17.68 -4.21
CA THR A 92 -0.36 16.81 -5.23
C THR A 92 0.53 16.84 -6.47
N PRO A 93 1.23 15.73 -6.79
CA PRO A 93 2.04 15.69 -8.01
C PRO A 93 1.17 15.88 -9.27
N PRO A 94 1.68 16.56 -10.31
CA PRO A 94 0.91 16.81 -11.54
C PRO A 94 0.57 15.51 -12.28
N GLU A 95 1.45 14.52 -12.20
CA GLU A 95 1.21 13.18 -12.75
C GLU A 95 1.36 12.08 -11.68
N PRO A 96 0.53 11.02 -11.75
CA PRO A 96 0.71 9.85 -10.91
C PRO A 96 2.06 9.16 -11.17
N ARG A 97 2.90 9.06 -10.14
CA ARG A 97 4.18 8.32 -10.16
C ARG A 97 4.02 6.88 -9.67
N THR A 98 4.77 5.96 -10.29
CA THR A 98 4.98 4.55 -9.87
C THR A 98 3.70 3.83 -9.40
N SER A 99 3.55 3.59 -8.09
CA SER A 99 2.45 2.85 -7.46
C SER A 99 1.13 3.60 -7.50
N SER A 100 1.12 4.88 -7.88
CA SER A 100 -0.10 5.65 -8.11
C SER A 100 -0.63 5.59 -9.54
N LYS A 101 0.14 4.99 -10.48
CA LYS A 101 -0.36 4.61 -11.81
C LYS A 101 -1.27 3.37 -11.77
N LYS A 102 -1.29 2.65 -10.64
CA LYS A 102 -2.11 1.44 -10.53
C LYS A 102 -3.58 1.82 -10.42
N VAL A 103 -4.41 1.04 -11.09
CA VAL A 103 -5.86 1.15 -10.97
C VAL A 103 -6.27 0.73 -9.57
N LYS A 104 -7.14 1.52 -8.93
CA LYS A 104 -7.81 1.08 -7.70
C LYS A 104 -9.08 0.29 -8.00
N ASP A 105 -9.75 0.66 -9.07
CA ASP A 105 -11.08 0.25 -9.47
C ASP A 105 -11.01 -0.62 -10.73
N ALA A 106 -10.49 -1.85 -10.60
CA ALA A 106 -10.31 -2.75 -11.74
C ALA A 106 -11.67 -3.20 -12.28
N LYS A 107 -11.91 -3.07 -13.60
CA LYS A 107 -13.20 -3.46 -14.19
C LYS A 107 -13.24 -4.97 -14.44
N ASP A 108 -14.42 -5.57 -14.28
CA ASP A 108 -14.61 -7.02 -14.44
C ASP A 108 -14.20 -7.52 -15.83
N TRP A 109 -14.61 -6.82 -16.89
CA TRP A 109 -14.25 -7.19 -18.27
C TRP A 109 -12.74 -7.09 -18.52
N GLU A 110 -12.05 -6.07 -18.00
CA GLU A 110 -10.59 -5.92 -18.13
C GLU A 110 -9.88 -7.11 -17.50
N VAL A 111 -10.32 -7.53 -16.32
CA VAL A 111 -9.73 -8.68 -15.63
C VAL A 111 -10.05 -9.98 -16.34
N LYS A 112 -11.25 -10.15 -16.92
CA LYS A 112 -11.61 -11.35 -17.71
C LYS A 112 -10.68 -11.53 -18.91
N GLU A 113 -10.40 -10.46 -19.65
CA GLU A 113 -9.46 -10.49 -20.78
C GLU A 113 -8.02 -10.83 -20.32
N VAL A 114 -7.55 -10.16 -19.26
CA VAL A 114 -6.23 -10.43 -18.66
C VAL A 114 -6.14 -11.87 -18.14
N PHE A 115 -7.18 -12.38 -17.50
CA PHE A 115 -7.28 -13.76 -17.04
C PHE A 115 -7.21 -14.73 -18.23
N GLY A 116 -7.95 -14.47 -19.31
CA GLY A 116 -7.91 -15.28 -20.53
C GLY A 116 -6.51 -15.41 -21.10
N HIS A 117 -5.79 -14.28 -21.23
CA HIS A 117 -4.40 -14.27 -21.65
C HIS A 117 -3.49 -15.06 -20.69
N LEU A 118 -3.59 -14.82 -19.39
CA LEU A 118 -2.77 -15.52 -18.38
C LEU A 118 -3.05 -17.02 -18.33
N LYS A 119 -4.30 -17.44 -18.54
CA LYS A 119 -4.70 -18.85 -18.66
C LYS A 119 -4.02 -19.52 -19.86
N ILE A 120 -3.96 -18.83 -21.01
CA ILE A 120 -3.23 -19.33 -22.18
C ILE A 120 -1.74 -19.49 -21.85
N MET A 121 -1.13 -18.49 -21.19
CA MET A 121 0.27 -18.56 -20.75
C MET A 121 0.53 -19.69 -19.75
N ALA A 122 -0.39 -19.92 -18.83
CA ALA A 122 -0.32 -21.00 -17.86
C ALA A 122 -0.39 -22.39 -18.52
N VAL A 123 -1.39 -22.61 -19.37
CA VAL A 123 -1.71 -23.93 -19.92
C VAL A 123 -0.83 -24.27 -21.13
N ARG A 124 -0.78 -23.38 -22.14
CA ARG A 124 -0.05 -23.67 -23.39
C ARG A 124 1.46 -23.54 -23.22
N HIS A 125 1.90 -22.55 -22.44
CA HIS A 125 3.32 -22.27 -22.25
C HIS A 125 3.88 -22.79 -20.91
N LYS A 126 3.07 -23.56 -20.16
CA LYS A 126 3.45 -24.21 -18.89
C LYS A 126 4.07 -23.24 -17.87
N ARG A 127 3.61 -21.98 -17.86
CA ARG A 127 4.16 -20.93 -16.97
C ARG A 127 3.43 -20.93 -15.63
N ILE A 128 3.97 -21.64 -14.64
CA ILE A 128 3.36 -21.78 -13.31
C ILE A 128 3.08 -20.43 -12.63
N ARG A 129 3.95 -19.43 -12.79
CA ARG A 129 3.75 -18.09 -12.24
C ARG A 129 2.61 -17.33 -12.94
N SER A 130 2.41 -17.55 -14.23
CA SER A 130 1.21 -17.04 -14.93
C SER A 130 -0.06 -17.73 -14.43
N ALA A 131 0.01 -19.02 -14.08
CA ALA A 131 -1.09 -19.73 -13.43
C ALA A 131 -1.44 -19.07 -12.08
N ALA A 132 -0.45 -18.82 -11.22
CA ALA A 132 -0.67 -18.16 -9.94
C ALA A 132 -1.33 -16.78 -10.11
N VAL A 133 -0.88 -15.97 -11.08
CA VAL A 133 -1.50 -14.67 -11.36
C VAL A 133 -2.93 -14.82 -11.89
N ALA A 134 -3.19 -15.81 -12.76
CA ALA A 134 -4.55 -16.08 -13.25
C ALA A 134 -5.50 -16.47 -12.10
N LEU A 135 -5.05 -17.37 -11.21
CA LEU A 135 -5.81 -17.78 -10.02
C LEU A 135 -6.02 -16.59 -9.07
N PHE A 136 -5.03 -15.71 -8.93
CA PHE A 136 -5.13 -14.49 -8.15
C PHE A 136 -6.24 -13.56 -8.71
N CYS A 137 -6.27 -13.34 -10.03
CA CYS A 137 -7.31 -12.56 -10.70
C CYS A 137 -8.72 -13.13 -10.47
N LEU A 138 -8.83 -14.46 -10.43
CA LEU A 138 -10.10 -15.17 -10.26
C LEU A 138 -10.63 -15.11 -8.82
N LEU A 139 -9.76 -15.32 -7.82
CA LEU A 139 -10.17 -15.59 -6.44
C LEU A 139 -10.14 -14.35 -5.55
N VAL A 140 -9.14 -13.49 -5.70
CA VAL A 140 -8.92 -12.38 -4.76
C VAL A 140 -10.04 -11.33 -4.78
N PRO A 141 -10.70 -11.02 -5.90
CA PRO A 141 -11.89 -10.15 -5.90
C PRO A 141 -13.06 -10.68 -5.06
N ARG A 142 -13.08 -11.98 -4.69
CA ARG A 142 -14.14 -12.58 -3.87
C ARG A 142 -13.73 -12.76 -2.42
N LEU A 143 -12.43 -12.97 -2.18
CA LEU A 143 -11.86 -13.31 -0.86
C LEU A 143 -11.16 -12.12 -0.16
N GLY A 144 -10.67 -11.15 -0.93
CA GLY A 144 -10.00 -9.96 -0.41
C GLY A 144 -8.69 -10.12 0.39
N PRO A 145 -7.87 -11.20 0.32
CA PRO A 145 -6.61 -11.26 1.05
C PRO A 145 -5.58 -10.25 0.51
N ARG A 146 -4.63 -9.84 1.35
CA ARG A 146 -3.37 -9.23 0.89
C ARG A 146 -2.49 -10.34 0.31
N PRO A 147 -1.61 -10.02 -0.65
CA PRO A 147 -0.66 -11.01 -1.17
C PRO A 147 0.15 -11.72 -0.07
N VAL A 148 0.68 -10.99 0.92
CA VAL A 148 1.43 -11.58 2.04
C VAL A 148 0.58 -12.55 2.88
N GLU A 149 -0.72 -12.29 3.00
CA GLU A 149 -1.62 -13.10 3.82
C GLU A 149 -1.84 -14.49 3.20
N LEU A 150 -1.73 -14.62 1.87
CA LEU A 150 -1.84 -15.91 1.17
C LEU A 150 -0.68 -16.86 1.48
N THR A 151 0.49 -16.33 1.82
CA THR A 151 1.72 -17.12 2.04
C THR A 151 1.65 -18.02 3.28
N ARG A 152 0.73 -17.70 4.19
CA ARG A 152 0.50 -18.42 5.46
C ARG A 152 -0.98 -18.80 5.62
N ALA A 153 -1.78 -18.69 4.57
CA ALA A 153 -3.17 -19.13 4.60
C ALA A 153 -3.25 -20.65 4.47
N TRP A 154 -4.30 -21.26 5.00
CA TRP A 154 -4.57 -22.69 4.82
C TRP A 154 -6.08 -22.95 4.79
N VAL A 155 -6.46 -24.14 4.34
CA VAL A 155 -7.85 -24.59 4.31
C VAL A 155 -7.97 -25.83 5.17
N GLU A 156 -8.98 -25.87 6.02
CA GLU A 156 -9.37 -27.05 6.78
C GLU A 156 -10.88 -27.24 6.62
N GLY A 157 -11.29 -28.40 6.09
CA GLY A 157 -12.67 -28.65 5.70
C GLY A 157 -13.18 -27.60 4.70
N ASN A 158 -14.26 -26.91 5.07
CA ASN A 158 -14.88 -25.84 4.27
C ASN A 158 -14.46 -24.44 4.73
N THR A 159 -13.40 -24.31 5.52
CA THR A 159 -12.98 -23.02 6.09
C THR A 159 -11.59 -22.65 5.61
N LEU A 160 -11.48 -21.44 5.04
CA LEU A 160 -10.23 -20.78 4.72
C LEU A 160 -9.78 -19.94 5.91
N PHE A 161 -8.59 -20.22 6.40
CA PHE A 161 -7.95 -19.52 7.51
C PHE A 161 -6.89 -18.57 6.97
N ILE A 162 -7.00 -17.28 7.32
CA ILE A 162 -6.10 -16.24 6.84
C ILE A 162 -5.53 -15.41 8.00
N PRO A 163 -4.22 -15.49 8.28
CA PRO A 163 -3.60 -14.66 9.31
C PRO A 163 -3.61 -13.19 8.89
N SER A 164 -3.95 -12.29 9.82
CA SER A 164 -3.97 -10.85 9.54
C SER A 164 -2.56 -10.25 9.53
N ALA A 165 -2.13 -9.70 8.39
CA ALA A 165 -0.83 -9.05 8.27
C ALA A 165 -0.71 -7.72 9.04
N LYS A 166 -1.83 -7.15 9.49
CA LYS A 166 -1.86 -5.89 10.26
C LYS A 166 -1.60 -6.10 11.76
N GLN A 167 -1.63 -7.33 12.24
CA GLN A 167 -1.35 -7.67 13.64
C GLN A 167 0.15 -7.95 13.82
N PRO A 168 0.78 -7.57 14.94
CA PRO A 168 2.13 -8.01 15.27
C PRO A 168 2.14 -9.52 15.52
N GLU A 169 3.32 -10.11 15.41
CA GLU A 169 3.55 -11.51 15.75
C GLU A 169 3.14 -11.77 17.20
N GLY A 170 2.39 -12.85 17.46
CA GLY A 170 1.78 -13.15 18.77
C GLY A 170 0.33 -12.64 18.97
N GLU A 171 -0.11 -11.63 18.23
CA GLU A 171 -1.50 -11.10 18.28
C GLU A 171 -2.28 -11.32 16.98
N GLN A 172 -1.77 -12.21 16.10
CA GLN A 172 -2.37 -12.44 14.79
C GLN A 172 -3.77 -13.02 14.91
N LYS A 173 -4.77 -12.13 14.91
CA LYS A 173 -6.16 -12.50 14.69
C LYS A 173 -6.26 -13.26 13.37
N LEU A 174 -6.69 -14.51 13.49
CA LEU A 174 -7.01 -15.37 12.38
C LEU A 174 -8.39 -14.98 11.86
N ARG A 175 -8.51 -14.82 10.54
CA ARG A 175 -9.81 -14.69 9.88
C ARG A 175 -10.22 -16.04 9.34
N GLU A 176 -11.47 -16.38 9.58
CA GLU A 176 -12.08 -17.62 9.16
C GLU A 176 -13.14 -17.27 8.11
N ILE A 177 -12.95 -17.74 6.89
CA ILE A 177 -13.85 -17.51 5.77
C ILE A 177 -14.47 -18.85 5.39
N ASP A 178 -15.80 -18.93 5.43
CA ASP A 178 -16.51 -20.09 4.91
C ASP A 178 -16.44 -20.10 3.37
N ILE A 179 -16.02 -21.24 2.83
CA ILE A 179 -15.91 -21.53 1.40
C ILE A 179 -16.75 -22.75 1.00
N SER A 180 -17.73 -23.14 1.82
CA SER A 180 -18.68 -24.24 1.55
C SER A 180 -19.46 -24.03 0.24
N ASP A 181 -19.87 -22.80 -0.03
CA ASP A 181 -20.61 -22.41 -1.24
C ASP A 181 -19.72 -22.24 -2.48
N PHE A 182 -18.39 -22.29 -2.33
CA PHE A 182 -17.47 -22.19 -3.47
C PHE A 182 -17.54 -23.47 -4.31
N HIS A 183 -17.66 -23.31 -5.63
CA HIS A 183 -17.56 -24.43 -6.57
C HIS A 183 -16.28 -25.25 -6.29
N PRO A 184 -16.32 -26.59 -6.35
CA PRO A 184 -15.16 -27.44 -6.04
C PRO A 184 -13.87 -27.01 -6.77
N THR A 185 -13.97 -26.69 -8.05
CA THR A 185 -12.83 -26.19 -8.86
C THR A 185 -12.27 -24.85 -8.35
N HIS A 186 -13.08 -23.98 -7.75
CA HIS A 186 -12.57 -22.75 -7.12
C HIS A 186 -11.84 -23.04 -5.81
N ARG A 187 -12.26 -24.05 -5.05
CA ARG A 187 -11.54 -24.50 -3.86
C ARG A 187 -10.19 -25.12 -4.23
N GLU A 188 -10.14 -25.95 -5.26
CA GLU A 188 -8.88 -26.49 -5.80
C GLU A 188 -7.95 -25.37 -6.31
N ALA A 189 -8.51 -24.41 -7.05
CA ALA A 189 -7.79 -23.22 -7.51
C ALA A 189 -7.20 -22.41 -6.34
N LEU A 190 -7.93 -22.30 -5.23
CA LEU A 190 -7.48 -21.62 -4.02
C LEU A 190 -6.32 -22.38 -3.35
N LEU A 191 -6.44 -23.69 -3.19
CA LEU A 191 -5.37 -24.53 -2.65
C LEU A 191 -4.10 -24.42 -3.51
N ALA A 192 -4.23 -24.48 -4.83
CA ALA A 192 -3.12 -24.31 -5.75
C ALA A 192 -2.47 -22.92 -5.64
N LEU A 193 -3.28 -21.85 -5.52
CA LEU A 193 -2.76 -20.50 -5.34
C LEU A 193 -1.97 -20.35 -4.03
N ILE A 194 -2.52 -20.84 -2.92
CA ILE A 194 -1.85 -20.81 -1.60
C ILE A 194 -0.52 -21.56 -1.67
N TYR A 195 -0.52 -22.78 -2.23
CA TYR A 195 0.69 -23.59 -2.36
C TYR A 195 1.78 -22.88 -3.20
N ILE A 196 1.42 -22.36 -4.38
CA ILE A 196 2.40 -21.67 -5.24
C ILE A 196 2.92 -20.40 -4.56
N ALA A 197 2.06 -19.66 -3.85
CA ALA A 197 2.47 -18.46 -3.13
C ALA A 197 3.47 -18.77 -2.02
N ALA A 198 3.18 -19.76 -1.16
CA ALA A 198 4.08 -20.17 -0.07
C ALA A 198 5.43 -20.65 -0.62
N ARG A 199 5.42 -21.58 -1.58
CA ARG A 199 6.63 -22.13 -2.20
C ARG A 199 7.49 -21.07 -2.86
N ASP A 200 6.91 -20.18 -3.67
CA ASP A 200 7.70 -19.16 -4.37
C ASP A 200 8.25 -18.13 -3.38
N VAL A 201 7.50 -17.75 -2.34
CA VAL A 201 8.00 -16.83 -1.31
C VAL A 201 9.14 -17.44 -0.50
N GLU A 202 9.08 -18.73 -0.18
CA GLU A 202 10.19 -19.45 0.45
C GLU A 202 11.44 -19.45 -0.45
N ALA A 203 11.27 -19.65 -1.76
CA ALA A 203 12.39 -19.77 -2.70
C ALA A 203 13.08 -18.43 -3.03
N ILE A 204 12.32 -17.34 -3.19
CA ILE A 204 12.86 -16.06 -3.70
C ILE A 204 12.60 -14.85 -2.78
N GLY A 205 11.89 -15.04 -1.66
CA GLY A 205 11.49 -13.97 -0.76
C GLY A 205 10.24 -13.22 -1.22
N TYR A 206 9.53 -12.63 -0.25
CA TYR A 206 8.24 -11.99 -0.46
C TYR A 206 8.29 -10.80 -1.43
N ASP A 207 9.28 -9.91 -1.29
CA ASP A 207 9.37 -8.70 -2.12
C ASP A 207 9.65 -9.02 -3.60
N ALA A 208 10.51 -10.01 -3.86
CA ALA A 208 10.80 -10.48 -5.20
C ALA A 208 9.56 -11.16 -5.82
N TRP A 209 8.87 -12.00 -5.06
CA TRP A 209 7.63 -12.64 -5.48
C TRP A 209 6.54 -11.62 -5.81
N LEU A 210 6.30 -10.64 -4.93
CA LEU A 210 5.30 -9.60 -5.15
C LEU A 210 5.63 -8.75 -6.38
N SER A 211 6.91 -8.40 -6.57
CA SER A 211 7.38 -7.65 -7.75
C SER A 211 7.13 -8.44 -9.03
N LEU A 212 7.43 -9.73 -9.02
CA LEU A 212 7.21 -10.63 -10.15
C LEU A 212 5.72 -10.79 -10.49
N LEU A 213 4.84 -10.94 -9.50
CA LEU A 213 3.39 -10.97 -9.73
C LEU A 213 2.92 -9.67 -10.39
N ALA A 214 3.35 -8.51 -9.87
CA ALA A 214 2.98 -7.21 -10.39
C ALA A 214 3.50 -6.97 -11.82
N GLU A 215 4.68 -7.50 -12.15
CA GLU A 215 5.26 -7.41 -13.49
C GLU A 215 4.52 -8.30 -14.50
N ILE A 216 4.19 -9.55 -14.12
CA ILE A 216 3.38 -10.44 -14.96
C ILE A 216 2.02 -9.82 -15.25
N LEU A 217 1.34 -9.27 -14.23
CA LEU A 217 0.08 -8.55 -14.42
C LEU A 217 0.22 -7.37 -15.38
N ALA A 218 1.26 -6.55 -15.19
CA ALA A 218 1.48 -5.38 -16.04
C ALA A 218 1.71 -5.76 -17.51
N ARG A 219 2.54 -6.78 -17.76
CA ARG A 219 2.78 -7.29 -19.12
C ARG A 219 1.53 -7.89 -19.75
N ALA A 220 0.71 -8.59 -18.97
CA ALA A 220 -0.56 -9.11 -19.45
C ALA A 220 -1.53 -7.99 -19.85
N CYS A 221 -1.66 -6.94 -19.02
CA CYS A 221 -2.48 -5.77 -19.36
C CYS A 221 -2.00 -5.10 -20.65
N GLU A 222 -0.68 -4.91 -20.80
CA GLU A 222 -0.09 -4.33 -22.02
C GLU A 222 -0.34 -5.20 -23.25
N THR A 223 -0.14 -6.51 -23.13
CA THR A 223 -0.32 -7.46 -24.24
C THR A 223 -1.76 -7.52 -24.68
N VAL A 224 -2.70 -7.63 -23.73
CA VAL A 224 -4.13 -7.61 -24.05
C VAL A 224 -4.50 -6.27 -24.69
N SER A 225 -4.02 -5.14 -24.17
CA SER A 225 -4.31 -3.83 -24.78
C SER A 225 -3.86 -3.76 -26.24
N LYS A 226 -2.67 -4.29 -26.55
CA LYS A 226 -2.15 -4.36 -27.92
C LYS A 226 -3.01 -5.26 -28.82
N ASN A 227 -3.47 -6.39 -28.29
CA ASN A 227 -4.20 -7.39 -29.07
C ASN A 227 -5.65 -7.00 -29.34
N THR A 228 -6.31 -6.32 -28.39
CA THR A 228 -7.74 -5.94 -28.51
C THR A 228 -7.93 -4.53 -29.05
N GLY A 229 -6.87 -3.71 -29.08
CA GLY A 229 -6.96 -2.28 -29.38
C GLY A 229 -7.61 -1.44 -28.28
N GLN A 230 -8.05 -2.06 -27.17
CA GLN A 230 -8.66 -1.38 -26.04
C GLN A 230 -7.62 -1.13 -24.95
N ARG A 231 -7.55 0.09 -24.44
CA ARG A 231 -6.61 0.42 -23.36
C ARG A 231 -7.04 -0.24 -22.05
N ILE A 232 -6.27 -1.22 -21.59
CA ILE A 232 -6.39 -1.77 -20.24
C ILE A 232 -5.37 -1.08 -19.33
N GLU A 233 -5.88 -0.44 -18.28
CA GLU A 233 -5.04 0.22 -17.30
C GLU A 233 -4.22 -0.78 -16.45
N ARG A 234 -3.12 -0.32 -15.86
CA ARG A 234 -2.18 -1.20 -15.16
C ARG A 234 -2.79 -1.74 -13.86
N LEU A 235 -3.14 -3.03 -13.87
CA LEU A 235 -3.58 -3.77 -12.70
C LEU A 235 -2.40 -4.05 -11.74
N ALA A 236 -2.70 -4.14 -10.45
CA ALA A 236 -1.76 -4.54 -9.41
C ALA A 236 -2.43 -5.49 -8.41
N PRO A 237 -1.68 -6.29 -7.64
CA PRO A 237 -2.27 -7.20 -6.65
C PRO A 237 -3.22 -6.51 -5.66
N SER A 238 -2.92 -5.26 -5.27
CA SER A 238 -3.80 -4.48 -4.39
C SER A 238 -5.13 -4.06 -5.02
N SER A 239 -5.21 -4.00 -6.36
CA SER A 239 -6.43 -3.61 -7.08
C SER A 239 -7.56 -4.60 -6.80
N PHE A 240 -7.26 -5.90 -6.84
CA PHE A 240 -8.25 -6.97 -6.60
C PHE A 240 -8.81 -6.96 -5.18
N ARG A 241 -7.99 -6.58 -4.18
CA ARG A 241 -8.49 -6.42 -2.82
C ARG A 241 -9.44 -5.23 -2.68
N HIS A 242 -9.17 -4.12 -3.39
CA HIS A 242 -10.12 -3.01 -3.41
C HIS A 242 -11.43 -3.42 -4.08
N THR A 243 -11.35 -4.13 -5.21
CA THR A 243 -12.52 -4.72 -5.86
C THR A 243 -13.32 -5.62 -4.93
N ALA A 244 -12.67 -6.45 -4.10
CA ALA A 244 -13.35 -7.29 -3.12
C ALA A 244 -14.16 -6.45 -2.11
N ILE A 245 -13.53 -5.43 -1.52
CA ILE A 245 -14.19 -4.53 -0.57
C ILE A 245 -15.39 -3.83 -1.21
N SER A 246 -15.23 -3.30 -2.43
CA SER A 246 -16.32 -2.63 -3.15
C SER A 246 -17.44 -3.60 -3.54
N THR A 247 -17.11 -4.83 -3.94
CA THR A 247 -18.08 -5.89 -4.25
C THR A 247 -18.89 -6.28 -3.00
N TRP A 248 -18.25 -6.47 -1.85
CA TRP A 248 -18.97 -6.78 -0.60
C TRP A 248 -19.88 -5.63 -0.16
N HIS A 249 -19.44 -4.38 -0.32
CA HIS A 249 -20.30 -3.23 -0.05
C HIS A 249 -21.52 -3.21 -0.99
N ALA A 250 -21.34 -3.51 -2.28
CA ALA A 250 -22.44 -3.61 -3.24
C ALA A 250 -23.38 -4.80 -2.94
N ALA A 251 -22.86 -5.85 -2.30
CA ALA A 251 -23.63 -6.99 -1.82
C ALA A 251 -24.37 -6.74 -0.50
N GLY A 252 -24.27 -5.54 0.08
CA GLY A 252 -24.98 -5.15 1.29
C GLY A 252 -24.26 -5.46 2.61
N TYR A 253 -22.98 -5.86 2.57
CA TYR A 253 -22.22 -6.11 3.79
C TYR A 253 -21.99 -4.80 4.55
N THR A 254 -22.08 -4.88 5.89
CA THR A 254 -21.79 -3.77 6.81
C THR A 254 -20.30 -3.43 6.83
N ALA A 255 -19.97 -2.24 7.34
CA ALA A 255 -18.56 -1.82 7.43
C ALA A 255 -17.76 -2.71 8.39
N GLU A 256 -18.44 -3.23 9.42
CA GLU A 256 -17.95 -4.14 10.45
C GLU A 256 -17.61 -5.51 9.86
N GLU A 257 -18.54 -6.12 9.12
CA GLU A 257 -18.34 -7.40 8.43
C GLU A 257 -17.20 -7.30 7.40
N ILE A 258 -17.18 -6.22 6.62
CA ILE A 258 -16.08 -5.96 5.69
C ILE A 258 -14.77 -5.85 6.48
N ALA A 259 -14.73 -5.08 7.56
CA ALA A 259 -13.52 -4.91 8.37
C ALA A 259 -13.00 -6.22 8.96
N GLU A 260 -13.89 -7.11 9.39
CA GLU A 260 -13.56 -8.46 9.81
C GLU A 260 -12.97 -9.27 8.65
N LEU A 261 -13.69 -9.35 7.52
CA LEU A 261 -13.26 -10.06 6.32
C LEU A 261 -11.93 -9.57 5.78
N VAL A 262 -11.62 -8.27 5.86
CA VAL A 262 -10.32 -7.71 5.45
C VAL A 262 -9.29 -7.61 6.58
N GLY A 263 -9.62 -7.95 7.82
CA GLY A 263 -8.70 -7.88 8.96
C GLY A 263 -8.22 -6.45 9.24
N HIS A 264 -9.13 -5.49 9.14
CA HIS A 264 -8.88 -4.10 9.52
C HIS A 264 -9.08 -3.90 11.02
N ARG A 265 -8.23 -3.07 11.63
CA ARG A 265 -8.30 -2.73 13.06
C ARG A 265 -9.34 -1.66 13.37
N ASN A 266 -9.70 -0.84 12.37
CA ASN A 266 -10.64 0.25 12.51
C ASN A 266 -11.47 0.43 11.23
N LEU A 267 -12.61 1.11 11.38
CA LEU A 267 -13.58 1.34 10.31
C LEU A 267 -13.21 2.52 9.39
N ARG A 268 -12.26 3.37 9.80
CA ARG A 268 -11.83 4.57 9.04
C ARG A 268 -11.48 4.26 7.59
N SER A 269 -10.95 3.07 7.34
CA SER A 269 -10.55 2.62 6.00
C SER A 269 -11.75 2.34 5.09
N GLN A 270 -12.90 1.90 5.62
CA GLN A 270 -14.00 1.34 4.82
C GLN A 270 -14.78 2.39 4.05
N ASN A 271 -14.97 3.57 4.65
CA ASN A 271 -15.70 4.67 4.01
C ASN A 271 -15.01 5.17 2.73
N ALA A 272 -13.69 4.97 2.58
CA ALA A 272 -12.97 5.33 1.37
C ALA A 272 -13.21 4.39 0.18
N TYR A 273 -13.81 3.22 0.41
CA TYR A 273 -14.01 2.16 -0.60
C TYR A 273 -15.46 2.01 -1.07
N LYS A 274 -16.37 2.88 -0.62
CA LYS A 274 -17.79 2.95 -1.04
C LYS A 274 -17.96 3.51 -2.46
N ARG A 275 -17.32 2.89 -3.45
CA ARG A 275 -17.43 3.29 -4.86
C ARG A 275 -18.17 2.20 -5.63
N PRO A 276 -19.46 2.39 -5.95
CA PRO A 276 -20.25 1.42 -6.71
C PRO A 276 -19.62 1.06 -8.07
N SER A 277 -18.92 2.02 -8.70
CA SER A 277 -18.25 1.84 -10.00
C SER A 277 -17.17 0.76 -10.02
N SER A 278 -16.69 0.35 -8.85
CA SER A 278 -15.58 -0.59 -8.68
C SER A 278 -16.04 -1.99 -8.26
N ALA A 279 -17.34 -2.13 -7.97
CA ALA A 279 -17.94 -3.40 -7.60
C ALA A 279 -18.14 -4.28 -8.84
N TRP A 280 -17.89 -5.58 -8.68
CA TRP A 280 -18.16 -6.53 -9.75
C TRP A 280 -19.57 -7.11 -9.63
N PRO A 281 -20.15 -7.58 -10.75
CA PRO A 281 -21.41 -8.31 -10.71
C PRO A 281 -21.33 -9.51 -9.75
N ILE A 282 -22.30 -9.61 -8.84
CA ILE A 282 -22.42 -10.69 -7.86
C ILE A 282 -22.98 -11.92 -8.59
N THR A 283 -22.10 -12.65 -9.27
CA THR A 283 -22.43 -13.79 -10.15
C THR A 283 -22.04 -15.14 -9.54
N GLY A 284 -21.63 -15.14 -8.26
CA GLY A 284 -21.20 -16.33 -7.55
C GLY A 284 -20.91 -16.03 -6.08
N PRO A 285 -20.39 -17.03 -5.34
CA PRO A 285 -20.20 -16.91 -3.90
C PRO A 285 -19.15 -15.85 -3.57
N LEU A 286 -19.43 -15.10 -2.50
CA LEU A 286 -18.55 -14.11 -1.90
C LEU A 286 -17.98 -14.68 -0.60
N ALA A 287 -16.93 -14.06 -0.06
CA ALA A 287 -16.43 -14.43 1.25
C ALA A 287 -17.49 -14.20 2.34
N THR A 288 -17.79 -15.25 3.09
CA THR A 288 -18.69 -15.22 4.24
C THR A 288 -17.87 -15.48 5.51
N PRO A 289 -18.02 -14.71 6.59
CA PRO A 289 -17.37 -15.04 7.87
C PRO A 289 -17.83 -16.42 8.37
N ALA A 290 -16.90 -17.30 8.77
CA ALA A 290 -17.25 -18.64 9.24
C ALA A 290 -18.01 -18.63 10.58
N VAL A 291 -17.80 -17.59 11.39
CA VAL A 291 -18.57 -17.30 12.59
C VAL A 291 -18.89 -15.81 12.57
N GLN A 292 -20.17 -15.42 12.67
CA GLN A 292 -20.55 -14.03 12.91
C GLN A 292 -20.09 -13.64 14.32
N ARG A 293 -18.84 -13.19 14.46
CA ARG A 293 -18.37 -12.62 15.72
C ARG A 293 -18.81 -11.16 15.75
N LYS A 294 -19.46 -10.72 16.83
CA LYS A 294 -19.61 -9.27 17.08
C LYS A 294 -18.21 -8.69 17.16
N ALA A 295 -17.79 -8.01 16.10
CA ALA A 295 -16.46 -7.42 16.05
C ALA A 295 -16.30 -6.46 17.24
N VAL A 296 -15.37 -6.76 18.15
CA VAL A 296 -14.92 -5.79 19.16
C VAL A 296 -14.10 -4.75 18.42
N ILE A 297 -14.81 -3.80 17.81
CA ILE A 297 -14.24 -2.64 17.13
C ILE A 297 -14.20 -1.54 18.17
N ASN A 298 -13.01 -1.00 18.39
CA ASN A 298 -12.85 0.15 19.26
C ASN A 298 -13.47 1.37 18.54
N LEU A 299 -14.68 1.75 18.95
CA LEU A 299 -15.45 2.86 18.35
C LEU A 299 -14.90 4.24 18.74
N ASP A 300 -14.02 4.31 19.73
CA ASP A 300 -13.51 5.55 20.33
C ASP A 300 -12.54 6.36 19.45
N GLU A 301 -12.29 5.96 18.20
CA GLU A 301 -11.58 6.78 17.21
C GLU A 301 -12.54 7.29 16.12
N MET A 302 -13.64 7.96 16.53
CA MET A 302 -14.48 8.71 15.60
C MET A 302 -13.70 9.92 15.04
N PRO A 303 -13.86 10.26 13.75
CA PRO A 303 -13.15 11.38 13.16
C PRO A 303 -13.66 12.71 13.72
N MET A 304 -12.74 13.54 14.20
CA MET A 304 -12.90 14.99 14.14
C MET A 304 -13.31 15.37 12.69
N PRO A 305 -14.31 16.22 12.49
CA PRO A 305 -14.77 16.60 11.16
C PRO A 305 -13.58 17.09 10.32
N ALA A 306 -13.51 16.60 9.08
CA ALA A 306 -12.55 17.13 8.13
C ALA A 306 -12.83 18.62 7.94
N VAL A 307 -11.86 19.46 8.28
CA VAL A 307 -11.87 20.88 7.90
C VAL A 307 -12.11 20.92 6.38
N PRO A 308 -13.17 21.60 5.90
CA PRO A 308 -13.44 21.71 4.48
C PRO A 308 -12.20 22.26 3.79
N GLN A 309 -11.65 21.52 2.83
CA GLN A 309 -10.70 22.11 1.90
C GLN A 309 -11.49 23.11 1.05
N VAL A 310 -11.41 24.38 1.43
CA VAL A 310 -11.84 25.49 0.60
C VAL A 310 -11.08 25.33 -0.72
N LYS A 311 -11.83 25.05 -1.80
CA LYS A 311 -11.31 25.22 -3.15
C LYS A 311 -11.07 26.71 -3.32
N THR A 312 -9.81 27.14 -3.20
CA THR A 312 -9.42 28.48 -3.61
C THR A 312 -9.61 28.55 -5.12
N ILE A 313 -10.74 29.13 -5.54
CA ILE A 313 -10.89 29.67 -6.89
C ILE A 313 -9.88 30.81 -6.97
N ALA A 314 -8.99 30.74 -7.96
CA ALA A 314 -8.00 31.77 -8.18
C ALA A 314 -8.69 33.06 -8.64
N GLU A 315 -8.72 34.07 -7.77
CA GLU A 315 -8.89 35.45 -8.18
C GLU A 315 -7.55 36.18 -8.07
N LYS A 316 -7.28 36.98 -9.11
CA LYS A 316 -6.06 37.78 -9.29
C LYS A 316 -5.99 38.93 -8.27
N PRO A 317 -4.80 39.51 -8.05
CA PRO A 317 -4.49 40.27 -6.85
C PRO A 317 -4.89 41.75 -6.99
N ASP A 318 -5.42 42.30 -5.90
CA ASP A 318 -5.17 43.68 -5.52
C ASP A 318 -4.60 43.66 -4.09
N ALA A 319 -3.50 44.38 -3.90
CA ALA A 319 -2.89 44.67 -2.60
C ALA A 319 -3.05 46.17 -2.32
N PRO A 320 -2.71 46.69 -1.13
CA PRO A 320 -2.49 46.06 0.19
C PRO A 320 -3.35 46.72 1.29
N ASP A 321 -3.41 46.13 2.48
CA ASP A 321 -3.36 46.89 3.76
C ASP A 321 -3.33 45.95 4.97
N GLY A 322 -2.51 46.31 5.97
CA GLY A 322 -2.82 46.06 7.39
C GLY A 322 -2.29 44.79 8.07
N LEU A 323 -1.12 44.92 8.71
CA LEU A 323 -0.78 44.54 10.10
C LEU A 323 -1.46 43.32 10.77
N GLY A 324 -0.63 42.40 11.29
CA GLY A 324 -0.88 41.75 12.59
C GLY A 324 -0.68 40.24 12.69
N ASP A 325 0.14 39.84 13.68
CA ASP A 325 0.20 38.56 14.40
C ASP A 325 1.15 37.45 13.91
N GLU A 326 2.35 37.45 14.53
CA GLU A 326 3.27 36.31 14.61
C GLU A 326 2.67 35.14 15.41
N PRO A 327 2.84 33.88 14.97
CA PRO A 327 2.48 32.72 15.76
C PRO A 327 3.55 32.39 16.82
N PRO A 328 3.16 31.87 18.00
CA PRO A 328 4.08 31.59 19.09
C PRO A 328 5.00 30.39 18.79
N PRO A 329 6.18 30.33 19.42
CA PRO A 329 7.13 29.24 19.23
C PRO A 329 6.62 27.91 19.84
N PRO A 330 7.02 26.75 19.29
CA PRO A 330 6.54 25.44 19.73
C PRO A 330 7.16 24.98 21.06
N ASP A 331 6.34 24.25 21.84
CA ASP A 331 6.60 23.73 23.18
C ASP A 331 7.79 22.72 23.23
N PRO A 332 8.79 22.92 24.10
CA PRO A 332 9.95 22.05 24.24
C PRO A 332 9.68 20.66 24.85
N LYS A 333 8.44 20.32 25.24
CA LYS A 333 8.11 19.05 25.91
C LYS A 333 7.78 17.87 24.98
N LEU A 334 8.04 17.97 23.67
CA LEU A 334 7.76 16.91 22.69
C LEU A 334 9.02 16.33 21.99
N ILE A 335 10.13 16.17 22.73
CA ILE A 335 11.30 15.38 22.29
C ILE A 335 11.47 14.13 23.14
#